data_AF-A0A950AY02-F1
#
_entry.id   AF-A0A950AY02-F1
#
_cell.length_a   1.000
_cell.length_b   1.000
_cell.length_c   1.000
_cell.angle_alpha   90.00
_cell.angle_beta   90.00
_cell.angle_gamma   90.00
#
_symmetry.space_group_name_H-M   'P 1'
#
loop_
_entity.id
_entity.type
_entity.pdbx_description
1 polymer ?
#
loop_
_entity_poly.entity_id
_entity_poly.type
_entity_poly.pdbx_seq_one_letter_code
_entity_poly.pdbx_strand_id
1 'polypeptide(L)' 'MSGLNWQRRWDPFRDLQREVGRLFETLEPLQHWRLTRQYPAINLYDAGDRYVLAAQLPGMTPEEVDLSITGETLTI' A
#
# COMPACT_ATOMS: atom_id res chain seq x y z
N MET A 1 -37.51 -26.53 -35.70
CA MET A 1 -36.42 -27.00 -34.82
C MET A 1 -35.27 -26.01 -34.89
N SER A 2 -34.56 -25.85 -33.76
CA SER A 2 -33.27 -25.16 -33.58
C SER A 2 -33.35 -23.68 -33.19
N GLY A 3 -33.05 -23.46 -31.90
CA GLY A 3 -33.18 -22.20 -31.19
C GLY A 3 -31.96 -21.28 -31.24
N LEU A 4 -32.23 -20.07 -30.76
CA LEU A 4 -31.39 -18.89 -30.68
C LEU A 4 -30.18 -19.09 -29.74
N ASN A 5 -28.97 -19.20 -30.30
CA ASN A 5 -27.71 -19.24 -29.55
C ASN A 5 -27.18 -17.81 -29.31
N TRP A 6 -27.79 -17.09 -28.37
CA TRP A 6 -27.47 -15.69 -28.05
C TRP A 6 -26.69 -15.49 -26.72
N GLN A 7 -26.02 -16.51 -26.19
CA GLN A 7 -25.42 -16.43 -24.85
C GLN A 7 -23.89 -16.47 -24.80
N ARG A 8 -23.18 -16.37 -25.92
CA ARG A 8 -21.72 -16.64 -25.93
C ARG A 8 -20.80 -15.45 -26.18
N ARG A 9 -21.24 -14.20 -25.99
CA ARG A 9 -20.41 -13.07 -26.47
C ARG A 9 -20.49 -11.75 -25.72
N TRP A 10 -20.52 -11.75 -24.39
CA TRP A 10 -20.04 -10.64 -23.55
C TRP A 10 -19.82 -11.13 -22.12
N ASP A 11 -18.56 -11.21 -21.71
CA ASP A 11 -18.18 -11.50 -20.33
C ASP A 11 -17.41 -10.30 -19.76
N PRO A 12 -18.14 -9.24 -19.37
CA PRO A 12 -17.55 -7.97 -18.93
C PRO A 12 -16.67 -8.12 -17.68
N PHE A 13 -16.92 -9.16 -16.88
CA PHE A 13 -16.11 -9.45 -15.70
C PHE A 13 -14.71 -9.92 -16.07
N ARG A 14 -14.58 -10.71 -17.13
CA ARG A 14 -13.28 -11.21 -17.58
C ARG A 14 -12.41 -10.09 -18.17
N ASP A 15 -13.03 -9.16 -18.88
CA ASP A 15 -12.32 -8.00 -19.43
C ASP A 15 -11.88 -7.04 -18.32
N LEU A 16 -12.75 -6.81 -17.32
CA LEU A 16 -12.40 -6.02 -16.13
C LEU A 16 -11.25 -6.65 -15.34
N GLN A 17 -11.24 -7.98 -15.16
CA GLN A 17 -10.13 -8.67 -14.51
C GLN A 17 -8.79 -8.48 -15.24
N ARG A 18 -8.78 -8.45 -16.58
CA ARG A 18 -7.56 -8.16 -17.36
C ARG A 18 -7.11 -6.72 -17.25
N GLU A 19 -8.05 -5.77 -17.24
CA GLU A 19 -7.74 -4.35 -17.05
C GLU A 19 -7.12 -4.10 -15.68
N VAL A 20 -7.73 -4.66 -14.64
CA VAL A 20 -7.27 -4.61 -13.26
C VAL A 20 -5.90 -5.27 -13.11
N GLY A 21 -5.67 -6.44 -13.73
CA GLY A 21 -4.37 -7.10 -13.74
C GLY A 21 -3.26 -6.23 -14.33
N ARG A 22 -3.52 -5.56 -15.46
CA ARG A 22 -2.56 -4.63 -16.09
C ARG A 22 -2.27 -3.40 -15.22
N LEU A 23 -3.28 -2.86 -14.54
CA LEU A 23 -3.08 -1.77 -13.58
C LEU A 23 -2.19 -2.22 -12.41
N PHE A 24 -2.41 -3.42 -11.87
CA PHE A 24 -1.57 -3.94 -10.79
C PHE A 24 -0.12 -4.23 -11.23
N GLU A 25 0.10 -4.74 -12.44
CA GLU A 25 1.45 -4.92 -13.02
C GLU A 25 2.21 -3.59 -13.14
N THR A 26 1.53 -2.48 -13.48
CA THR A 26 2.18 -1.15 -13.49
C THR A 26 2.49 -0.61 -12.10
N LEU A 27 1.84 -1.12 -11.05
CA LEU A 27 2.09 -0.78 -9.65
C LEU A 27 3.13 -1.71 -9.00
N GLU A 28 3.52 -2.80 -9.65
CA GLU A 28 4.49 -3.77 -9.14
C GLU A 28 5.88 -3.16 -8.85
N PRO A 29 6.42 -2.20 -9.64
CA PRO A 29 7.66 -1.49 -9.29
C PRO A 29 7.54 -0.74 -7.96
N LEU A 30 6.35 -0.22 -7.63
CA LEU A 30 6.07 0.45 -6.36
C LEU A 30 5.89 -0.54 -5.20
N GLN A 31 5.51 -1.79 -5.49
CA GLN A 31 5.38 -2.85 -4.48
C GLN A 31 6.74 -3.46 -4.11
N HIS A 32 7.70 -3.54 -5.03
CA HIS A 32 9.06 -3.99 -4.73
C HIS A 32 9.75 -3.13 -3.66
N TRP A 33 9.46 -1.82 -3.60
CA TRP A 33 9.92 -0.94 -2.50
C TRP A 33 9.23 -1.22 -1.15
N ARG A 34 8.02 -1.78 -1.16
CA ARG A 34 7.26 -2.12 0.07
C ARG A 34 7.65 -3.48 0.65
N LEU A 35 8.34 -4.33 -0.12
CA LEU A 35 8.72 -5.70 0.27
C LEU A 35 10.11 -5.77 0.93
N THR A 36 10.96 -4.77 0.73
CA THR A 36 12.21 -4.59 1.49
C THR A 36 11.90 -4.03 2.88
N ARG A 37 11.44 -4.91 3.78
CA ARG A 37 11.29 -4.66 5.23
C ARG A 37 10.53 -3.35 5.58
N GLN A 38 9.23 -3.46 5.84
CA GLN A 38 8.49 -2.43 6.62
C GLN A 38 9.07 -2.38 8.04
N TYR A 39 10.16 -1.65 8.21
CA TYR A 39 10.69 -1.22 9.48
C TYR A 39 10.82 0.30 9.45
N PRO A 40 10.58 0.98 10.57
CA PRO A 40 10.04 0.44 11.82
C PRO A 40 8.53 0.15 11.76
N ALA A 41 8.04 -0.74 12.64
CA ALA A 41 6.62 -0.80 12.94
C ALA A 41 6.22 0.47 13.70
N ILE A 42 5.30 1.25 13.15
CA ILE A 42 4.84 2.54 13.71
C ILE A 42 3.36 2.42 14.10
N ASN A 43 3.04 2.80 15.33
CA ASN A 43 1.66 3.06 15.77
C ASN A 43 1.42 4.57 15.82
N LEU A 44 0.27 5.02 15.32
CA LEU A 44 -0.17 6.42 15.36
C LEU A 44 -1.47 6.52 16.16
N TYR A 45 -1.48 7.39 17.17
CA TYR A 45 -2.67 7.70 17.95
C TYR A 45 -3.00 9.19 17.84
N ASP A 46 -4.26 9.50 17.58
CA ASP A 46 -4.80 10.86 17.62
C ASP A 46 -5.35 11.13 19.03
N ALA A 47 -4.75 12.07 19.75
CA ALA A 47 -5.19 12.49 21.08
C ALA A 47 -6.06 13.78 21.05
N GLY A 48 -6.40 14.28 19.86
CA GLY A 48 -7.20 15.49 19.64
C GLY A 48 -6.36 16.77 19.57
N ASP A 49 -5.50 17.02 20.57
CA ASP A 49 -4.59 18.17 20.59
C ASP A 49 -3.22 17.86 19.95
N ARG A 50 -2.89 16.57 19.83
CA ARG A 50 -1.61 16.10 19.30
C ARG A 50 -1.70 14.69 18.71
N TYR A 51 -0.72 14.38 17.86
CA TYR A 51 -0.44 13.03 17.40
C TYR A 51 0.66 12.39 18.23
N VAL A 52 0.47 11.13 18.61
CA VAL A 52 1.49 10.33 19.31
C VAL A 52 1.92 9.20 18.39
N LEU A 53 3.20 9.20 18.02
CA LEU A 53 3.82 8.12 17.24
C LEU A 53 4.69 7.26 18.14
N ALA A 54 4.55 5.93 18.00
CA ALA A 54 5.40 4.96 18.69
C ALA A 54 6.01 4.00 17.67
N ALA A 55 7.33 4.06 17.53
CA ALA A 55 8.11 3.19 16.66
C ALA A 55 8.92 2.19 17.51
N GLN A 56 8.91 0.91 17.15
CA GLN A 56 9.77 -0.09 17.79
C GLN A 56 11.06 -0.27 16.97
N LEU A 57 12.20 0.15 17.56
CA LEU A 57 13.52 0.13 16.94
C LEU A 57 14.49 -0.78 17.74
N PRO A 58 14.33 -2.11 17.66
CA PRO A 58 15.17 -3.03 18.41
C PRO A 58 16.62 -2.98 17.91
N GLY A 59 17.57 -2.81 18.83
CA GLY A 59 19.00 -2.80 18.52
C GLY A 59 19.56 -1.45 18.06
N MET A 60 18.76 -0.38 18.09
CA MET A 60 19.24 1.00 17.91
C MET A 60 19.35 1.70 19.26
N THR A 61 20.35 2.58 19.41
CA THR A 61 20.44 3.52 20.52
C THR A 61 19.79 4.86 20.15
N PRO A 62 19.38 5.68 21.13
CA PRO A 62 18.77 6.99 20.84
C PRO A 62 19.65 7.90 19.99
N GLU A 63 20.97 7.80 20.11
CA GLU A 63 21.94 8.62 19.38
C GLU A 63 22.06 8.22 17.89
N GLU A 64 21.59 7.04 17.52
CA GLU A 64 21.58 6.52 16.14
C GLU A 64 20.30 6.87 15.38
N VAL A 65 19.31 7.44 16.07
CA VAL A 65 18.00 7.81 15.50
C VAL A 65 17.97 9.29 15.19
N ASP A 66 17.76 9.64 13.92
CA ASP A 66 17.52 11.01 13.48
C ASP A 66 16.02 11.25 13.29
N LEU A 67 15.54 12.41 13.75
CA LEU A 67 14.14 12.80 13.58
C LEU A 67 14.10 14.15 12.89
N SER A 68 13.43 14.21 11.75
CA SER A 68 13.24 15.45 11.01
C SER A 68 11.79 15.66 10.61
N ILE A 69 11.36 16.93 10.63
CA ILE A 69 10.03 17.34 10.20
C ILE A 69 10.19 18.31 9.04
N THR A 70 9.59 17.98 7.91
CA THR A 70 9.51 18.85 6.73
C THR A 70 8.06 19.02 6.33
N GLY A 71 7.52 20.21 6.55
CA GLY A 71 6.09 20.48 6.34
C GLY A 71 5.22 19.58 7.22
N GLU A 72 4.40 18.74 6.59
CA GLU A 72 3.51 17.77 7.25
C GLU A 72 4.10 16.35 7.31
N THR A 73 5.39 16.19 6.96
CA THR A 73 6.06 14.88 6.93
C THR A 73 7.08 14.75 8.06
N LEU A 74 6.86 13.77 8.94
CA LEU A 74 7.85 13.30 9.92
C LEU A 74 8.67 12.16 9.28
N THR A 75 9.99 12.27 9.35
CA THR A 75 10.95 11.24 8.92
C THR A 75 11.72 10.74 10.15
N ILE A 76 11.84 9.41 10.24
CA ILE A 76 12.55 8.64 11.27
C ILE A 76 13.36 7.53 10.60
#